data_AF-A0A9E4BZX9-F1
#
_entry.id   AF-A0A9E4BZX9-F1
#
_cell.length_a   1.000
_cell.length_b   1.000
_cell.length_c   1.000
_cell.angle_alpha   90.00
_cell.angle_beta   90.00
_cell.angle_gamma   90.00
#
_symmetry.space_group_name_H-M   'P 1'
#
loop_
_entity.id
_entity.type
_entity.pdbx_description
1 polymer ?
#
loop_
_entity_poly.entity_id
_entity_poly.type
_entity_poly.pdbx_seq_one_letter_code
_entity_poly.pdbx_strand_id
1 'polypeptide(L)'
;TLEYHFEEYCQLIVRHALERNADLFPEAARQHIRAPSSVNGQLNELFLYAGDHGIPLYVLIDEYDNFANTILAYHGEEAYQSFTHGGGFYRNFFATLKEGAGHSDGGLERMFITGVSPITMDDVTSGFNIGKNISLRPEFNDMLGFTEEEVRKLLEMYRDYGVFNQDVEAALAVMREWYNGYRFAKSAQGDLYNTDMVLYFLDESIPNRGMPDELIDTNVRIDYGKLRHLLTVNRQLNGNFDLLRHIIGEESTDSNIQLSFPLDRSYRCCITSAYSAFATCHTAYPGWAFPIKRSSG
;
A
#
# COMPACT_ATOMS: atom_id res chain seq x y z
N THR A 1 12.09 -22.31 -4.25
CA THR A 1 10.75 -22.25 -3.65
C THR A 1 10.42 -20.80 -3.35
N LEU A 2 9.16 -20.46 -3.05
CA LEU A 2 8.79 -19.09 -2.64
C LEU A 2 9.63 -18.60 -1.46
N GLU A 3 9.78 -19.45 -0.44
CA GLU A 3 10.64 -19.22 0.72
C GLU A 3 12.09 -18.93 0.35
N TYR A 4 12.67 -19.68 -0.59
CA TYR A 4 14.04 -19.44 -1.06
C TYR A 4 14.19 -18.04 -1.68
N HIS A 5 13.26 -17.61 -2.53
CA HIS A 5 13.34 -16.28 -3.14
C HIS A 5 13.13 -15.16 -2.12
N PHE A 6 12.26 -15.38 -1.13
CA PHE A 6 12.07 -14.46 -0.02
C PHE A 6 13.35 -14.31 0.82
N GLU A 7 13.93 -15.44 1.23
CA GLU A 7 15.21 -15.50 1.97
C GLU A 7 16.34 -14.80 1.20
N GLU A 8 16.53 -15.15 -0.07
CA GLU A 8 17.56 -14.56 -0.93
C GLU A 8 17.41 -13.04 -1.06
N TYR A 9 16.18 -12.56 -1.27
CA TYR A 9 15.91 -11.13 -1.37
C TYR A 9 16.18 -10.40 -0.04
N CYS A 10 15.69 -10.91 1.09
CA CYS A 10 15.92 -10.24 2.37
C CYS A 10 17.40 -10.25 2.77
N GLN A 11 18.12 -11.34 2.52
CA GLN A 11 19.57 -11.41 2.76
C GLN A 11 20.35 -10.42 1.88
N LEU A 12 19.91 -10.22 0.63
CA LEU A 12 20.44 -9.17 -0.24
C LEU A 12 20.24 -7.78 0.36
N ILE A 13 19.04 -7.49 0.89
CA ILE A 13 18.74 -6.19 1.54
C ILE A 13 19.59 -5.99 2.80
N VAL A 14 19.72 -7.01 3.66
CA VAL A 14 20.59 -6.95 4.85
C VAL A 14 22.03 -6.64 4.44
N ARG A 15 22.57 -7.35 3.45
CA ARG A 15 23.91 -7.09 2.92
C ARG A 15 24.05 -5.64 2.43
N HIS A 16 23.11 -5.16 1.63
CA HIS A 16 23.14 -3.80 1.10
C HIS A 16 23.08 -2.74 2.21
N ALA A 17 22.27 -2.96 3.26
CA ALA A 17 22.20 -2.08 4.42
C ALA A 17 23.53 -2.02 5.18
N LEU A 18 24.18 -3.16 5.40
CA LEU A 18 25.49 -3.25 6.04
C LEU A 18 26.61 -2.60 5.21
N GLU A 19 26.56 -2.76 3.88
CA GLU A 19 27.55 -2.16 2.97
C GLU A 19 27.38 -0.63 2.87
N ARG A 20 26.15 -0.14 2.81
CA ARG A 20 25.83 1.29 2.76
C ARG A 20 26.23 2.03 4.04
N ASN A 21 26.21 1.36 5.18
CA ASN A 21 26.53 1.91 6.50
C ASN A 21 27.84 1.31 7.06
N ALA A 22 28.84 1.09 6.20
CA ALA A 22 30.10 0.44 6.57
C ALA A 22 30.89 1.15 7.67
N ASP A 23 30.64 2.44 7.88
CA ASP A 23 31.16 3.26 8.97
C ASP A 23 30.60 2.85 10.35
N LEU A 24 29.34 2.40 10.39
CA LEU A 24 28.67 1.91 11.59
C LEU A 24 28.85 0.40 11.79
N PHE A 25 29.09 -0.34 10.71
CA PHE A 25 29.27 -1.80 10.72
C PHE A 25 30.65 -2.18 10.16
N PRO A 26 31.68 -2.31 11.01
CA PRO A 26 33.01 -2.76 10.60
C PRO A 26 32.98 -4.14 9.95
N GLU A 27 34.01 -4.47 9.16
CA GLU A 27 34.06 -5.73 8.40
C GLU A 27 33.80 -6.98 9.25
N ALA A 28 34.38 -7.06 10.45
CA ALA A 28 34.17 -8.17 11.36
C ALA A 28 32.69 -8.32 11.76
N ALA A 29 31.99 -7.22 12.04
CA ALA A 29 30.57 -7.21 12.37
C ALA A 29 29.73 -7.65 11.17
N ARG A 30 30.03 -7.13 9.97
CA ARG A 30 29.31 -7.52 8.74
C ARG A 30 29.45 -9.00 8.42
N GLN A 31 30.64 -9.58 8.63
CA GLN A 31 30.87 -11.01 8.45
C GLN A 31 30.10 -11.83 9.49
N HIS A 32 30.07 -11.39 10.74
CA HIS A 32 29.34 -12.05 11.81
C HIS A 32 27.82 -12.03 11.56
N ILE A 33 27.26 -10.86 11.26
CA ILE A 33 25.83 -10.67 10.96
C ILE A 33 25.40 -11.50 9.74
N ARG A 34 26.28 -11.70 8.76
CA ARG A 34 26.01 -12.48 7.54
C ARG A 34 26.32 -13.97 7.66
N ALA A 35 26.86 -14.44 8.79
CA ALA A 35 27.22 -15.84 8.98
C ALA A 35 26.01 -16.79 9.03
N PRO A 36 24.86 -16.42 9.63
CA PRO A 36 23.65 -17.24 9.57
C PRO A 36 23.13 -17.42 8.14
N SER A 37 22.64 -18.63 7.84
CA SER A 37 22.11 -18.99 6.52
C SER A 37 20.66 -18.56 6.29
N SER A 38 19.95 -18.12 7.34
CA SER A 38 18.58 -17.63 7.27
C SER A 38 18.51 -16.14 7.59
N VAL A 39 17.55 -15.45 6.97
CA VAL A 39 17.29 -14.02 7.19
C VAL A 39 16.98 -13.75 8.65
N ASN A 40 16.19 -14.59 9.31
CA ASN A 40 15.87 -14.44 10.73
C ASN A 40 17.14 -14.47 11.59
N GLY A 41 18.08 -15.37 11.28
CA GLY A 41 19.36 -15.42 11.96
C GLY A 41 20.17 -14.13 11.74
N GLN A 42 20.25 -13.66 10.50
CA GLN A 42 20.97 -12.42 10.17
C GLN A 42 20.34 -11.19 10.84
N LEU A 43 19.01 -11.10 10.86
CA LEU A 43 18.28 -10.01 11.51
C LEU A 43 18.51 -10.02 13.02
N ASN A 44 18.50 -11.19 13.66
CA ASN A 44 18.80 -11.28 15.10
C ASN A 44 20.21 -10.78 15.42
N GLU A 45 21.22 -11.21 14.67
CA GLU A 45 22.60 -10.71 14.85
C GLU A 45 22.72 -9.21 14.58
N LEU A 46 22.02 -8.71 13.55
CA LEU A 46 21.97 -7.29 13.24
C LEU A 46 21.34 -6.48 14.40
N PHE A 47 20.22 -6.95 14.95
CA PHE A 47 19.51 -6.30 16.05
C PHE A 47 20.33 -6.29 17.33
N LEU A 48 20.96 -7.42 17.68
CA LEU A 48 21.86 -7.51 18.84
C LEU A 48 23.05 -6.55 18.68
N TYR A 49 23.73 -6.60 17.54
CA TYR A 49 24.88 -5.72 17.28
C TYR A 49 24.48 -4.24 17.36
N ALA A 50 23.37 -3.88 16.71
CA ALA A 50 22.88 -2.51 16.71
C ALA A 50 22.49 -2.03 18.12
N GLY A 51 21.83 -2.90 18.91
CA GLY A 51 21.51 -2.65 20.31
C GLY A 51 22.75 -2.38 21.17
N ASP A 52 23.73 -3.27 21.10
CA ASP A 52 24.99 -3.18 21.88
C ASP A 52 25.81 -1.91 21.55
N HIS A 53 25.66 -1.38 20.34
CA HIS A 53 26.40 -0.22 19.85
C HIS A 53 25.56 1.07 19.81
N GLY A 54 24.31 1.03 20.28
CA GLY A 54 23.41 2.18 20.28
C GLY A 54 23.07 2.71 18.88
N ILE A 55 23.05 1.83 17.87
CA ILE A 55 22.71 2.16 16.48
C ILE A 55 21.19 2.00 16.31
N PRO A 56 20.44 3.09 16.08
CA PRO A 56 18.99 2.98 15.94
C PRO A 56 18.62 2.49 14.53
N LEU A 57 18.08 1.28 14.43
CA LEU A 57 17.63 0.72 13.15
C LEU A 57 16.19 1.12 12.82
N TYR A 58 15.97 1.37 11.53
CA TYR A 58 14.67 1.69 10.95
C TYR A 58 14.36 0.66 9.86
N VAL A 59 13.28 -0.08 10.00
CA VAL A 59 12.82 -1.03 8.99
C VAL A 59 11.63 -0.46 8.25
N LEU A 60 11.74 -0.38 6.93
CA LEU A 60 10.67 0.06 6.03
C LEU A 60 10.23 -1.14 5.21
N ILE A 61 8.94 -1.47 5.24
CA ILE A 61 8.36 -2.56 4.45
C ILE A 61 7.26 -1.96 3.60
N ASP A 62 7.43 -2.04 2.29
CA ASP A 62 6.42 -1.61 1.35
C ASP A 62 5.67 -2.81 0.75
N GLU A 63 4.42 -2.59 0.37
CA GLU A 63 3.50 -3.59 -0.18
C GLU A 63 3.47 -4.92 0.59
N TYR A 64 3.44 -4.88 1.92
CA TYR A 64 3.49 -6.08 2.77
C TYR A 64 2.35 -7.09 2.48
N ASP A 65 1.25 -6.62 1.90
CA ASP A 65 0.08 -7.41 1.54
C ASP A 65 0.19 -8.06 0.15
N ASN A 66 1.13 -7.61 -0.69
CA ASN A 66 1.37 -8.18 -2.02
C ASN A 66 1.72 -9.67 -1.96
N PHE A 67 2.49 -10.07 -0.95
CA PHE A 67 2.78 -11.48 -0.69
C PHE A 67 1.50 -12.30 -0.54
N ALA A 68 0.58 -11.88 0.33
CA ALA A 68 -0.67 -12.61 0.55
C ALA A 68 -1.61 -12.57 -0.65
N ASN A 69 -1.74 -11.41 -1.30
CA ASN A 69 -2.55 -11.28 -2.50
C ASN A 69 -2.07 -12.26 -3.60
N THR A 70 -0.75 -12.39 -3.78
CA THR A 70 -0.15 -13.32 -4.74
C THR A 70 -0.42 -14.78 -4.35
N ILE A 71 -0.22 -15.14 -3.08
CA ILE A 71 -0.42 -16.53 -2.63
C ILE A 71 -1.90 -16.93 -2.70
N LEU A 72 -2.81 -16.09 -2.24
CA LEU A 72 -4.24 -16.36 -2.33
C LEU A 72 -4.71 -16.48 -3.78
N ALA A 73 -4.20 -15.64 -4.68
CA ALA A 73 -4.57 -15.66 -6.09
C ALA A 73 -4.06 -16.91 -6.83
N TYR A 74 -2.80 -17.31 -6.63
CA TYR A 74 -2.14 -18.33 -7.45
C TYR A 74 -2.02 -19.70 -6.78
N HIS A 75 -1.90 -19.75 -5.45
CA HIS A 75 -1.61 -20.98 -4.70
C HIS A 75 -2.78 -21.43 -3.80
N GLY A 76 -3.77 -20.56 -3.59
CA GLY A 76 -4.98 -20.87 -2.84
C GLY A 76 -4.80 -20.79 -1.32
N GLU A 77 -5.91 -21.04 -0.61
CA GLU A 77 -6.02 -20.85 0.84
C GLU A 77 -5.12 -21.80 1.64
N GLU A 78 -4.99 -23.06 1.22
CA GLU A 78 -4.16 -24.06 1.91
C GLU A 78 -2.68 -23.67 1.91
N ALA A 79 -2.16 -23.19 0.78
CA ALA A 79 -0.81 -22.66 0.67
C ALA A 79 -0.63 -21.41 1.54
N TYR A 80 -1.60 -20.47 1.50
CA TYR A 80 -1.60 -19.30 2.37
C TYR A 80 -1.52 -19.69 3.85
N GLN A 81 -2.37 -20.61 4.31
CA GLN A 81 -2.34 -21.10 5.69
C GLN A 81 -0.99 -21.75 6.04
N SER A 82 -0.41 -22.56 5.15
CA SER A 82 0.90 -23.20 5.40
C SER A 82 2.06 -22.20 5.58
N PHE A 83 1.99 -21.01 4.99
CA PHE A 83 3.04 -20.00 5.09
C PHE A 83 2.79 -19.00 6.24
N THR A 84 1.53 -18.78 6.61
CA THR A 84 1.12 -17.74 7.57
C THR A 84 0.74 -18.29 8.95
N HIS A 85 0.34 -19.56 9.04
CA HIS A 85 -0.01 -20.23 10.30
C HIS A 85 1.10 -21.18 10.78
N GLY A 86 1.16 -21.43 12.09
CA GLY A 86 2.16 -22.32 12.69
C GLY A 86 3.59 -21.77 12.62
N GLY A 87 4.54 -22.58 12.13
CA GLY A 87 5.97 -22.23 11.99
C GLY A 87 6.38 -21.78 10.59
N GLY A 88 5.44 -21.29 9.77
CA GLY A 88 5.70 -20.81 8.41
C GLY A 88 6.72 -19.65 8.38
N PHE A 89 7.54 -19.61 7.33
CA PHE A 89 8.66 -18.67 7.22
C PHE A 89 8.20 -17.19 7.28
N TYR A 90 7.06 -16.86 6.70
CA TYR A 90 6.54 -15.48 6.67
C TYR A 90 6.15 -15.01 8.07
N ARG A 91 5.52 -15.89 8.87
CA ARG A 91 5.23 -15.65 10.28
C ARG A 91 6.49 -15.50 11.11
N ASN A 92 7.47 -16.37 10.92
CA ASN A 92 8.74 -16.29 11.64
C ASN A 92 9.45 -14.96 11.36
N PHE A 93 9.47 -14.48 10.12
CA PHE A 93 10.04 -13.19 9.75
C PHE A 93 9.44 -12.03 10.55
N PHE A 94 8.11 -11.88 10.57
CA PHE A 94 7.48 -10.82 11.37
C PHE A 94 7.63 -11.02 12.88
N ALA A 95 7.70 -12.27 13.37
CA ALA A 95 8.01 -12.55 14.77
C ALA A 95 9.40 -12.02 15.16
N THR A 96 10.41 -12.26 14.32
CA THR A 96 11.77 -11.72 14.52
C THR A 96 11.79 -10.19 14.51
N LEU A 97 11.07 -9.54 13.59
CA LEU A 97 10.95 -8.07 13.61
C LEU A 97 10.28 -7.56 14.90
N LYS A 98 9.25 -8.25 15.36
CA LYS A 98 8.56 -7.92 16.61
C LYS A 98 9.47 -8.07 17.83
N GLU A 99 10.28 -9.13 17.86
CA GLU A 99 11.26 -9.36 18.93
C GLU A 99 12.31 -8.25 18.94
N GLY A 100 12.87 -7.87 17.78
CA GLY A 100 13.80 -6.75 17.69
C GLY A 100 13.21 -5.42 18.20
N ALA A 101 11.97 -5.12 17.84
CA ALA A 101 11.31 -3.86 18.25
C ALA A 101 10.79 -3.88 19.71
N GLY A 102 10.65 -5.06 20.32
CA GLY A 102 10.02 -5.23 21.63
C GLY A 102 10.97 -5.08 22.83
N HIS A 103 12.28 -5.15 22.60
CA HIS A 103 13.30 -5.03 23.66
C HIS A 103 13.83 -3.60 23.71
N SER A 104 13.97 -3.04 24.93
CA SER A 104 14.53 -1.70 25.15
C SER A 104 15.97 -1.56 24.61
N ASP A 105 16.66 -2.69 24.45
CA ASP A 105 18.02 -2.80 23.89
C ASP A 105 18.04 -3.55 22.53
N GLY A 106 16.89 -3.73 21.88
CA GLY A 106 16.70 -4.63 20.73
C GLY A 106 17.19 -4.12 19.37
N GLY A 107 17.91 -3.00 19.32
CA GLY A 107 18.48 -2.41 18.09
C GLY A 107 17.48 -1.85 17.07
N LEU A 108 16.27 -2.40 16.97
CA LEU A 108 15.20 -1.93 16.09
C LEU A 108 14.36 -0.84 16.75
N GLU A 109 14.70 0.41 16.46
CA GLU A 109 14.07 1.59 17.04
C GLU A 109 12.68 1.86 16.45
N ARG A 110 12.52 1.75 15.12
CA ARG A 110 11.24 1.97 14.44
C ARG A 110 11.03 1.03 13.28
N MET A 111 9.76 0.76 13.01
CA MET A 111 9.33 0.11 11.79
C MET A 111 8.14 0.83 11.18
N PHE A 112 8.15 0.97 9.86
CA PHE A 112 7.07 1.55 9.09
C PHE A 112 6.67 0.57 7.98
N ILE A 113 5.37 0.27 7.91
CA ILE A 113 4.83 -0.71 6.97
C ILE A 113 3.73 -0.04 6.15
N THR A 114 3.79 -0.20 4.84
CA THR A 114 2.80 0.29 3.87
C THR A 114 2.24 -0.87 3.05
N GLY A 115 0.96 -0.76 2.70
CA GLY A 115 0.22 -1.75 1.90
C GLY A 115 -1.24 -1.35 1.80
N VAL A 116 -1.98 -2.02 0.91
CA VAL A 116 -3.38 -1.67 0.59
C VAL A 116 -4.36 -2.45 1.45
N SER A 117 -4.09 -3.73 1.65
CA SER A 117 -5.01 -4.68 2.27
C SER A 117 -4.55 -5.10 3.67
N PRO A 118 -5.44 -5.12 4.69
CA PRO A 118 -5.08 -5.59 6.03
C PRO A 118 -4.88 -7.11 6.12
N ILE A 119 -4.91 -7.84 5.00
CA ILE A 119 -5.07 -9.30 4.89
C ILE A 119 -4.02 -10.14 5.62
N THR A 120 -2.90 -9.58 6.10
CA THR A 120 -1.80 -10.41 6.60
C THR A 120 -1.43 -10.18 8.06
N MET A 121 -1.73 -9.02 8.65
CA MET A 121 -1.18 -8.72 9.97
C MET A 121 -1.82 -9.56 11.07
N ASP A 122 -3.13 -9.81 11.05
CA ASP A 122 -3.77 -10.58 12.13
C ASP A 122 -3.50 -12.09 12.08
N ASP A 123 -3.22 -12.64 10.90
CA ASP A 123 -2.97 -14.08 10.70
C ASP A 123 -1.48 -14.43 10.87
N VAL A 124 -0.58 -13.61 10.30
CA VAL A 124 0.88 -13.84 10.29
C VAL A 124 1.50 -13.54 11.65
N THR A 125 0.79 -12.76 12.46
CA THR A 125 1.27 -12.35 13.76
C THR A 125 0.11 -12.67 14.68
N SER A 126 0.30 -13.53 15.67
CA SER A 126 -0.72 -13.71 16.72
C SER A 126 -0.76 -12.47 17.62
N GLY A 127 -1.02 -11.29 17.03
CA GLY A 127 -0.90 -9.96 17.61
C GLY A 127 0.43 -9.28 17.32
N PHE A 128 0.58 -8.64 16.16
CA PHE A 128 1.51 -7.52 15.93
C PHE A 128 1.02 -6.29 16.72
N ASN A 129 0.74 -6.48 18.01
CA ASN A 129 0.18 -5.50 18.92
C ASN A 129 1.16 -4.37 19.26
N ILE A 130 2.35 -4.37 18.64
CA ILE A 130 3.34 -3.31 18.72
C ILE A 130 3.12 -2.25 17.63
N GLY A 131 2.32 -2.56 16.60
CA GLY A 131 2.01 -1.65 15.50
C GLY A 131 0.84 -0.74 15.84
N LYS A 132 0.95 0.53 15.45
CA LYS A 132 -0.15 1.50 15.56
C LYS A 132 -0.63 1.87 14.16
N ASN A 133 -1.83 1.47 13.79
CA ASN A 133 -2.41 1.89 12.51
C ASN A 133 -2.62 3.43 12.52
N ILE A 134 -2.05 4.11 11.53
CA ILE A 134 -2.14 5.56 11.35
C ILE A 134 -2.91 5.96 10.09
N SER A 135 -3.32 5.02 9.24
CA SER A 135 -3.81 5.30 7.88
C SER A 135 -5.08 6.15 7.85
N LEU A 136 -5.89 6.10 8.91
CA LEU A 136 -7.15 6.85 9.03
C LEU A 136 -7.01 8.15 9.86
N ARG A 137 -5.78 8.54 10.19
CA ARG A 137 -5.52 9.74 10.98
C ARG A 137 -5.51 10.99 10.09
N PRO A 138 -6.21 12.07 10.47
CA PRO A 138 -6.27 13.29 9.67
C PRO A 138 -4.90 13.90 9.40
N GLU A 139 -3.96 13.79 10.34
CA GLU A 139 -2.61 14.36 10.20
C GLU A 139 -1.79 13.69 9.09
N PHE A 140 -2.21 12.51 8.63
CA PHE A 140 -1.55 11.73 7.58
C PHE A 140 -2.38 11.67 6.29
N ASN A 141 -3.55 12.32 6.24
CA ASN A 141 -4.44 12.27 5.07
C ASN A 141 -3.70 12.73 3.82
N ASP A 142 -3.07 13.90 3.89
CA ASP A 142 -2.45 14.58 2.75
C ASP A 142 -1.18 13.86 2.24
N MET A 143 -0.68 12.83 2.96
CA MET A 143 0.41 12.00 2.46
C MET A 143 0.00 11.03 1.35
N LEU A 144 -1.31 10.84 1.14
CA LEU A 144 -1.86 9.81 0.25
C LEU A 144 -2.33 10.36 -1.12
N GLY A 145 -2.05 11.63 -1.41
CA GLY A 145 -2.41 12.26 -2.68
C GLY A 145 -1.95 13.71 -2.71
N PHE A 146 -2.28 14.44 -3.77
CA PHE A 146 -2.01 15.87 -3.84
C PHE A 146 -3.19 16.70 -3.33
N THR A 147 -2.90 17.78 -2.62
CA THR A 147 -3.88 18.81 -2.31
C THR A 147 -4.14 19.71 -3.53
N GLU A 148 -5.28 20.40 -3.58
CA GLU A 148 -5.56 21.35 -4.68
C GLU A 148 -4.46 22.43 -4.80
N GLU A 149 -3.89 22.86 -3.67
CA GLU A 149 -2.81 23.84 -3.63
C GLU A 149 -1.52 23.29 -4.26
N GLU A 150 -1.18 22.02 -4.02
CA GLU A 150 -0.01 21.38 -4.63
C GLU A 150 -0.20 21.17 -6.14
N VAL A 151 -1.38 20.71 -6.57
CA VAL A 151 -1.69 20.56 -8.00
C VAL A 151 -1.59 21.91 -8.72
N ARG A 152 -2.15 22.97 -8.13
CA ARG A 152 -2.04 24.33 -8.64
C ARG A 152 -0.58 24.78 -8.77
N LYS A 153 0.21 24.61 -7.71
CA LYS A 153 1.64 24.95 -7.71
C LYS A 153 2.42 24.20 -8.79
N LEU A 154 2.12 22.91 -8.99
CA LEU A 154 2.72 22.11 -10.07
C LEU A 154 2.39 22.71 -11.45
N LEU A 155 1.11 22.99 -11.72
CA LEU A 155 0.69 23.57 -12.99
C LEU A 155 1.31 24.95 -13.25
N GLU A 156 1.33 25.82 -12.23
CA GLU A 156 1.95 27.14 -12.29
C GLU A 156 3.46 27.03 -12.53
N MET A 157 4.15 26.12 -11.85
CA MET A 157 5.57 25.87 -12.03
C MET A 157 5.88 25.45 -13.49
N TYR A 158 5.16 24.49 -14.06
CA TYR A 158 5.37 24.06 -15.45
C TYR A 158 5.01 25.16 -16.47
N ARG A 159 4.04 26.01 -16.15
CA ARG A 159 3.70 27.18 -16.97
C ARG A 159 4.84 28.20 -16.95
N ASP A 160 5.39 28.49 -15.78
CA ASP A 160 6.47 29.45 -15.60
C ASP A 160 7.77 28.98 -16.26
N TYR A 161 7.99 27.65 -16.36
CA TYR A 161 9.05 27.05 -17.19
C TYR A 161 8.77 27.09 -18.70
N GLY A 162 7.59 27.55 -19.14
CA GLY A 162 7.22 27.67 -20.55
C GLY A 162 6.90 26.36 -21.26
N VAL A 163 6.67 25.28 -20.51
CA VAL A 163 6.35 23.95 -21.07
C VAL A 163 4.86 23.61 -20.95
N PHE A 164 4.12 24.31 -20.10
CA PHE A 164 2.67 24.18 -19.97
C PHE A 164 1.97 25.48 -20.43
N ASN A 165 1.33 25.43 -21.60
CA ASN A 165 0.75 26.62 -22.26
C ASN A 165 -0.77 26.75 -22.07
N GLN A 166 -1.35 26.00 -21.13
CA GLN A 166 -2.78 25.98 -20.90
C GLN A 166 -3.18 26.91 -19.76
N ASP A 167 -4.47 27.23 -19.69
CA ASP A 167 -5.04 27.95 -18.56
C ASP A 167 -5.07 27.05 -17.31
N VAL A 168 -4.46 27.53 -16.22
CA VAL A 168 -4.33 26.76 -14.97
C VAL A 168 -5.69 26.50 -14.34
N GLU A 169 -6.63 27.45 -14.39
CA GLU A 169 -7.96 27.24 -13.81
C GLU A 169 -8.77 26.22 -14.62
N ALA A 170 -8.68 26.26 -15.95
CA ALA A 170 -9.32 25.27 -16.81
C ALA A 170 -8.77 23.86 -16.56
N ALA A 171 -7.44 23.70 -16.46
CA ALA A 171 -6.83 22.42 -16.15
C ALA A 171 -7.23 21.92 -14.75
N LEU A 172 -7.21 22.79 -13.74
CA LEU A 172 -7.66 22.45 -12.38
C LEU A 172 -9.14 22.06 -12.34
N ALA A 173 -10.00 22.70 -13.12
CA ALA A 173 -11.41 22.34 -13.20
C ALA A 173 -11.59 20.90 -13.72
N VAL A 174 -10.86 20.53 -14.78
CA VAL A 174 -10.85 19.15 -15.30
C VAL A 174 -10.31 18.17 -14.25
N MET A 175 -9.14 18.45 -13.66
CA MET A 175 -8.57 17.59 -12.63
C MET A 175 -9.48 17.45 -11.40
N ARG A 176 -10.24 18.49 -11.03
CA ARG A 176 -11.17 18.45 -9.90
C ARG A 176 -12.34 17.50 -10.15
N GLU A 177 -12.83 17.43 -11.38
CA GLU A 177 -13.91 16.52 -11.75
C GLU A 177 -13.44 15.06 -11.84
N TRP A 178 -12.20 14.84 -12.29
CA TRP A 178 -11.73 13.51 -12.67
C TRP A 178 -10.79 12.84 -11.66
N TYR A 179 -9.94 13.63 -11.00
CA TYR A 179 -8.83 13.11 -10.20
C TYR A 179 -8.99 13.39 -8.71
N ASN A 180 -9.88 14.30 -8.32
CA ASN A 180 -10.16 14.65 -6.93
C ASN A 180 -11.25 13.75 -6.31
N GLY A 181 -11.49 13.89 -5.00
CA GLY A 181 -12.53 13.18 -4.25
C GLY A 181 -12.01 12.11 -3.30
N TYR A 182 -10.69 12.01 -3.13
CA TYR A 182 -10.06 11.02 -2.27
C TYR A 182 -9.98 11.56 -0.85
N ARG A 183 -10.52 10.81 0.12
CA ARG A 183 -10.44 11.18 1.54
C ARG A 183 -10.28 9.94 2.40
N PHE A 184 -9.15 9.88 3.12
CA PHE A 184 -8.76 8.69 3.88
C PHE A 184 -9.07 8.81 5.38
N ALA A 185 -9.19 10.04 5.90
CA ALA A 185 -9.62 10.27 7.28
C ALA A 185 -10.99 10.98 7.36
N LYS A 186 -11.88 10.51 8.25
CA LYS A 186 -13.25 11.05 8.39
C LYS A 186 -13.26 12.55 8.71
N SER A 187 -12.31 13.02 9.51
CA SER A 187 -12.23 14.42 9.95
C SER A 187 -11.20 15.27 9.17
N ALA A 188 -10.66 14.76 8.05
CA ALA A 188 -9.81 15.55 7.16
C ALA A 188 -10.59 16.73 6.55
N GLN A 189 -9.89 17.86 6.35
CA GLN A 189 -10.47 19.14 5.92
C GLN A 189 -10.40 19.39 4.40
N GLY A 190 -10.10 18.35 3.61
CA GLY A 190 -10.01 18.45 2.16
C GLY A 190 -10.07 17.08 1.48
N ASP A 191 -10.37 17.12 0.19
CA ASP A 191 -10.21 15.98 -0.70
C ASP A 191 -8.84 16.07 -1.38
N LEU A 192 -8.33 14.91 -1.76
CA LEU A 192 -7.04 14.76 -2.42
C LEU A 192 -7.25 14.33 -3.87
N TYR A 193 -6.28 14.72 -4.67
CA TYR A 193 -6.13 14.33 -6.05
C TYR A 193 -5.29 13.06 -6.13
N ASN A 194 -5.69 12.14 -7.01
CA ASN A 194 -4.86 11.00 -7.38
C ASN A 194 -3.55 11.48 -8.03
N THR A 195 -2.43 11.17 -7.38
CA THR A 195 -1.10 11.58 -7.80
C THR A 195 -0.76 11.11 -9.21
N ASP A 196 -0.99 9.83 -9.51
CA ASP A 196 -0.63 9.23 -10.80
C ASP A 196 -1.42 9.89 -11.93
N MET A 197 -2.71 10.17 -11.71
CA MET A 197 -3.56 10.81 -12.71
C MET A 197 -3.19 12.28 -12.95
N VAL A 198 -2.80 13.01 -11.92
CA VAL A 198 -2.28 14.38 -12.07
C VAL A 198 -0.96 14.38 -12.85
N LEU A 199 -0.05 13.46 -12.53
CA LEU A 199 1.23 13.33 -13.24
C LEU A 199 1.03 12.90 -14.69
N TYR A 200 0.10 11.97 -14.96
CA TYR A 200 -0.30 11.56 -16.30
C TYR A 200 -0.81 12.74 -17.12
N PHE A 201 -1.72 13.54 -16.54
CA PHE A 201 -2.25 14.71 -17.24
C PHE A 201 -1.14 15.68 -17.64
N LEU A 202 -0.15 15.90 -16.77
CA LEU A 202 1.01 16.75 -17.09
C LEU A 202 1.88 16.14 -18.18
N ASP A 203 2.16 14.84 -18.10
CA ASP A 203 2.99 14.10 -19.06
C ASP A 203 2.39 14.12 -20.47
N GLU A 204 1.08 14.01 -20.60
CA GLU A 204 0.36 14.13 -21.87
C GLU A 204 0.19 15.59 -22.33
N SER A 205 -0.03 16.52 -21.39
CA SER A 205 -0.30 17.92 -21.70
C SER A 205 0.88 18.68 -22.30
N ILE A 206 2.08 18.40 -21.78
CA ILE A 206 3.31 19.09 -22.16
C ILE A 206 3.68 18.88 -23.64
N PRO A 207 3.77 17.63 -24.16
CA PRO A 207 4.09 17.39 -25.57
C PRO A 207 2.96 17.82 -26.51
N ASN A 208 1.69 17.61 -26.12
CA ASN A 208 0.54 17.95 -26.95
C ASN A 208 0.26 19.45 -27.02
N ARG A 209 0.89 20.26 -26.14
CA ARG A 209 0.65 21.71 -25.99
C ARG A 209 -0.84 22.04 -25.81
N GLY A 210 -1.57 21.14 -25.16
CA GLY A 210 -3.03 21.17 -25.01
C GLY A 210 -3.47 20.10 -24.03
N MET A 211 -4.75 20.13 -23.64
CA MET A 211 -5.29 19.12 -22.71
C MET A 211 -5.13 17.70 -23.28
N PRO A 212 -4.97 16.68 -22.43
CA PRO A 212 -4.94 15.30 -22.89
C PRO A 212 -6.27 14.94 -23.56
N ASP A 213 -6.21 14.26 -24.71
CA ASP A 213 -7.41 13.74 -25.39
C ASP A 213 -8.08 12.63 -24.56
N GLU A 214 -7.24 11.79 -23.93
CA GLU A 214 -7.66 10.78 -22.96
C GLU A 214 -7.29 11.26 -21.56
N LEU A 215 -8.28 11.30 -20.66
CA LEU A 215 -8.08 11.78 -19.29
C LEU A 215 -7.73 10.66 -18.31
N ILE A 216 -7.53 9.43 -18.80
CA ILE A 216 -7.23 8.26 -17.98
C ILE A 216 -5.98 7.58 -18.49
N ASP A 217 -5.02 7.34 -17.59
CA ASP A 217 -3.89 6.48 -17.92
C ASP A 217 -4.36 5.03 -18.12
N THR A 218 -4.09 4.50 -19.31
CA THR A 218 -4.34 3.09 -19.62
C THR A 218 -3.58 2.11 -18.72
N ASN A 219 -2.49 2.53 -18.08
CA ASN A 219 -1.74 1.73 -17.11
C ASN A 219 -2.43 1.66 -15.73
N VAL A 220 -3.31 2.62 -15.43
CA VAL A 220 -4.20 2.59 -14.25
C VAL A 220 -5.43 1.71 -14.51
N ARG A 221 -5.53 1.08 -15.71
CA ARG A 221 -6.61 0.12 -15.99
C ARG A 221 -6.61 -1.01 -14.98
N ILE A 222 -7.80 -1.22 -14.45
CA ILE A 222 -8.08 -2.23 -13.45
C ILE A 222 -7.67 -3.61 -13.97
N ASP A 223 -6.90 -4.32 -13.15
CA ASP A 223 -6.62 -5.73 -13.36
C ASP A 223 -7.94 -6.53 -13.19
N TYR A 224 -8.58 -6.81 -14.32
CA TYR A 224 -9.81 -7.61 -14.37
C TYR A 224 -9.62 -9.03 -13.82
N GLY A 225 -8.38 -9.53 -13.76
CA GLY A 225 -8.04 -10.78 -13.09
C GLY A 225 -8.23 -10.68 -11.57
N LYS A 226 -7.74 -9.57 -10.97
CA LYS A 226 -7.97 -9.27 -9.55
C LYS A 226 -9.45 -9.02 -9.24
N LEU A 227 -10.16 -8.27 -10.08
CA LEU A 227 -11.62 -8.09 -9.95
C LEU A 227 -12.37 -9.42 -10.00
N ARG A 228 -12.03 -10.28 -10.97
CA ARG A 228 -12.64 -11.60 -11.10
C ARG A 228 -12.36 -12.46 -9.86
N HIS A 229 -11.16 -12.41 -9.31
CA HIS A 229 -10.82 -13.12 -8.08
C HIS A 229 -11.64 -12.61 -6.88
N LEU A 230 -11.84 -11.30 -6.75
CA LEU A 230 -12.73 -10.73 -5.72
C LEU A 230 -14.20 -11.15 -5.90
N LEU A 231 -14.63 -11.36 -7.14
CA LEU A 231 -15.98 -11.82 -7.51
C LEU A 231 -16.17 -13.34 -7.42
N THR A 232 -15.08 -14.12 -7.36
CA THR A 232 -15.16 -15.58 -7.40
C THR A 232 -14.36 -16.22 -6.28
N VAL A 233 -15.05 -16.94 -5.40
CA VAL A 233 -14.43 -17.82 -4.39
C VAL A 233 -14.64 -19.25 -4.86
N ASN A 234 -13.58 -20.06 -4.89
CA ASN A 234 -13.65 -21.47 -5.32
C ASN A 234 -14.36 -21.66 -6.69
N ARG A 235 -14.14 -20.72 -7.63
CA ARG A 235 -14.75 -20.70 -8.97
C ARG A 235 -16.28 -20.52 -9.00
N GLN A 236 -16.89 -20.09 -7.90
CA GLN A 236 -18.30 -19.68 -7.83
C GLN A 236 -18.41 -18.17 -7.60
N LEU A 237 -19.41 -17.53 -8.19
CA LEU A 237 -19.76 -16.14 -7.90
C LEU A 237 -20.15 -16.04 -6.42
N ASN A 238 -19.48 -15.17 -5.68
CA ASN A 238 -19.84 -14.86 -4.29
C ASN A 238 -20.88 -13.73 -4.26
N GLY A 239 -21.41 -13.41 -3.06
CA GLY A 239 -22.42 -12.34 -2.87
C GLY A 239 -21.95 -10.93 -3.24
N ASN A 240 -20.71 -10.78 -3.70
CA ASN A 240 -20.11 -9.54 -4.12
C ASN A 240 -20.62 -9.05 -5.48
N PHE A 241 -21.12 -9.94 -6.33
CA PHE A 241 -21.64 -9.54 -7.64
C PHE A 241 -22.88 -8.63 -7.52
N ASP A 242 -23.74 -8.88 -6.54
CA ASP A 242 -24.92 -8.04 -6.30
C ASP A 242 -24.55 -6.68 -5.72
N LEU A 243 -23.54 -6.62 -4.85
CA LEU A 243 -22.97 -5.35 -4.36
C LEU A 243 -22.35 -4.54 -5.51
N LEU A 244 -21.63 -5.22 -6.40
CA LEU A 244 -21.08 -4.60 -7.61
C LEU A 244 -22.17 -4.04 -8.52
N ARG A 245 -23.23 -4.80 -8.77
CA ARG A 245 -24.39 -4.35 -9.54
C ARG A 245 -25.07 -3.15 -8.89
N HIS A 246 -25.16 -3.14 -7.56
CA HIS A 246 -25.75 -2.03 -6.80
C HIS A 246 -24.88 -0.77 -6.87
N ILE A 247 -23.55 -0.87 -6.71
CA ILE A 247 -22.63 0.25 -6.92
C ILE A 247 -22.75 0.79 -8.36
N ILE A 248 -22.80 -0.12 -9.34
CA ILE A 248 -22.95 0.25 -10.75
C ILE A 248 -24.28 0.99 -11.01
N GLY A 249 -25.35 0.64 -10.28
CA GLY A 249 -26.69 1.18 -10.48
C GLY A 249 -27.06 2.40 -9.62
N GLU A 250 -26.55 2.49 -8.39
CA GLU A 250 -26.91 3.52 -7.39
C GLU A 250 -25.80 4.53 -7.13
N GLU A 251 -24.73 4.44 -7.89
CA GLU A 251 -23.61 5.36 -7.93
C GLU A 251 -22.77 5.51 -6.65
N SER A 252 -23.15 4.85 -5.58
CA SER A 252 -22.48 4.90 -4.30
C SER A 252 -22.89 3.71 -3.43
N THR A 253 -22.10 3.43 -2.39
CA THR A 253 -22.49 2.48 -1.36
C THR A 253 -21.88 2.89 -0.04
N ASP A 254 -22.67 2.79 1.04
CA ASP A 254 -22.19 3.02 2.39
C ASP A 254 -21.69 1.71 3.00
N SER A 255 -20.49 1.76 3.58
CA SER A 255 -19.94 0.60 4.27
C SER A 255 -19.03 0.97 5.42
N ASN A 256 -18.93 0.05 6.37
CA ASN A 256 -17.99 0.16 7.47
C ASN A 256 -16.59 -0.25 7.00
N ILE A 257 -15.60 0.56 7.35
CA ILE A 257 -14.19 0.22 7.16
C ILE A 257 -13.87 -0.97 8.06
N GLN A 258 -13.38 -2.06 7.46
CA GLN A 258 -12.94 -3.22 8.21
C GLN A 258 -11.47 -3.02 8.58
N LEU A 259 -11.19 -3.01 9.88
CA LEU A 259 -9.83 -2.80 10.40
C LEU A 259 -9.00 -4.09 10.44
N SER A 260 -9.65 -5.24 10.28
CA SER A 260 -9.05 -6.57 10.34
C SER A 260 -9.73 -7.53 9.36
N PHE A 261 -8.94 -8.45 8.79
CA PHE A 261 -9.40 -9.49 7.87
C PHE A 261 -8.87 -10.86 8.33
N PRO A 262 -9.46 -11.47 9.37
CA PRO A 262 -9.08 -12.82 9.76
C PRO A 262 -9.63 -13.82 8.73
N LEU A 263 -8.79 -14.79 8.32
CA LEU A 263 -9.11 -15.69 7.21
C LEU A 263 -10.42 -16.48 7.44
N ASP A 264 -10.77 -16.74 8.70
CA ASP A 264 -11.97 -17.45 9.13
C ASP A 264 -13.30 -16.70 8.84
N ARG A 265 -13.25 -15.39 8.56
CA ARG A 265 -14.41 -14.53 8.26
C ARG A 265 -14.45 -14.01 6.82
N SER A 266 -13.54 -14.46 5.95
CA SER A 266 -13.17 -13.85 4.66
C SER A 266 -14.24 -13.70 3.59
N TYR A 267 -15.42 -14.31 3.72
CA TYR A 267 -16.27 -14.53 2.54
C TYR A 267 -17.41 -13.53 2.35
N ARG A 268 -17.57 -12.53 3.24
CA ARG A 268 -18.63 -11.51 3.11
C ARG A 268 -18.16 -10.06 3.10
N CYS A 269 -16.90 -9.77 3.45
CA CYS A 269 -16.46 -8.38 3.71
C CYS A 269 -15.21 -7.93 2.96
N CYS A 270 -14.57 -8.78 2.14
CA CYS A 270 -13.37 -8.40 1.37
C CYS A 270 -13.57 -7.20 0.44
N ILE A 271 -14.80 -6.87 0.09
CA ILE A 271 -15.07 -5.77 -0.82
C ILE A 271 -14.97 -4.41 -0.19
N THR A 272 -15.42 -4.14 1.03
CA THR A 272 -15.55 -2.73 1.45
C THR A 272 -14.21 -2.01 1.62
N SER A 273 -13.12 -2.75 1.86
CA SER A 273 -11.75 -2.21 1.91
C SER A 273 -11.02 -2.28 0.56
N ALA A 274 -11.18 -3.36 -0.22
CA ALA A 274 -10.60 -3.44 -1.58
C ALA A 274 -11.29 -2.50 -2.57
N TYR A 275 -12.61 -2.31 -2.47
CA TYR A 275 -13.35 -1.30 -3.24
C TYR A 275 -13.06 0.11 -2.77
N SER A 276 -12.75 0.39 -1.50
CA SER A 276 -12.37 1.76 -1.15
C SER A 276 -11.01 2.17 -1.71
N ALA A 277 -10.17 1.22 -2.13
CA ALA A 277 -8.94 1.44 -2.90
C ALA A 277 -9.14 1.32 -4.44
N PHE A 278 -10.01 0.43 -4.92
CA PHE A 278 -10.29 0.27 -6.36
C PHE A 278 -11.33 1.24 -6.91
N ALA A 279 -12.34 1.63 -6.12
CA ALA A 279 -13.36 2.61 -6.50
C ALA A 279 -12.80 4.03 -6.51
N THR A 280 -11.77 4.31 -5.72
CA THR A 280 -10.96 5.52 -5.87
C THR A 280 -10.35 5.57 -7.28
N CYS A 281 -9.75 4.49 -7.79
CA CYS A 281 -9.33 4.43 -9.21
C CYS A 281 -10.47 4.50 -10.25
N HIS A 282 -11.75 4.27 -9.89
CA HIS A 282 -12.88 4.31 -10.83
C HIS A 282 -13.55 5.70 -10.97
N THR A 283 -13.16 6.72 -10.20
CA THR A 283 -13.84 8.04 -10.26
C THR A 283 -13.54 8.85 -11.53
N ALA A 284 -12.75 8.32 -12.46
CA ALA A 284 -12.30 9.02 -13.66
C ALA A 284 -13.00 8.54 -14.94
N TYR A 285 -14.33 8.38 -15.02
CA TYR A 285 -15.03 8.17 -16.32
C TYR A 285 -16.20 9.17 -16.48
N PRO A 286 -16.25 9.99 -17.55
CA PRO A 286 -17.26 11.04 -17.74
C PRO A 286 -18.47 10.39 -18.42
N GLY A 287 -19.32 9.81 -17.60
CA GLY A 287 -20.46 9.01 -18.05
C GLY A 287 -20.79 7.87 -17.09
N TRP A 288 -19.91 7.62 -16.12
CA TRP A 288 -20.06 6.67 -15.02
C TRP A 288 -19.45 7.26 -13.74
N ALA A 289 -19.73 8.53 -13.47
CA ALA A 289 -19.21 9.25 -12.32
C ALA A 289 -19.91 8.74 -11.05
N PHE A 290 -19.16 8.04 -10.19
CA PHE A 290 -19.62 7.65 -8.85
C PHE A 290 -19.01 8.59 -7.82
N PRO A 291 -19.70 9.67 -7.42
CA PRO A 291 -19.25 10.49 -6.32
C PRO A 291 -19.36 9.68 -5.03
N ILE A 292 -18.24 9.53 -4.30
CA ILE A 292 -18.29 9.14 -2.89
C ILE A 292 -18.87 10.33 -2.11
N LYS A 293 -20.19 10.52 -2.18
CA LYS A 293 -20.91 11.45 -1.31
C LYS A 293 -21.20 10.73 0.00
N ARG A 294 -20.36 10.97 1.03
CA ARG A 294 -20.75 10.66 2.40
C ARG A 294 -21.83 11.65 2.84
N SER A 295 -23.03 11.15 3.11
CA SER A 295 -24.05 11.94 3.81
C SER A 295 -23.60 12.18 5.26
N SER A 296 -23.74 13.42 5.72
CA SER A 296 -23.51 13.79 7.10
C SER A 296 -24.63 13.24 7.97
N GLY A 297 -24.35 12.16 8.69
CA GLY A 297 -25.17 11.57 9.75
C GLY A 297 -24.30 11.13 10.93
#